data_AF-A0A833JDG3-F1
#
_entry.id   AF-A0A833JDG3-F1
#
_cell.length_a   1.000
_cell.length_b   1.000
_cell.length_c   1.000
_cell.angle_alpha   90.00
_cell.angle_beta   90.00
_cell.angle_gamma   90.00
#
_symmetry.space_group_name_H-M   'P 1'
#
loop_
_entity.id
_entity.type
_entity.pdbx_description
1 polymer ?
#
loop_
_entity_poly.entity_id
_entity_poly.type
_entity_poly.pdbx_seq_one_letter_code
_entity_poly.pdbx_strand_id
1 'polypeptide(L)'
;MEKYVFSYVSLISISLLPLLSYADSYMFCVNSDNHFDWKWAPPIPLEEYNHWGFGNPYIPRDEKGIRISGSLDFNKNTHPVLHANVNKENFSKFRAKSFCDKLKKQCLKLGSQYSLIGVAKLSIPAFSWGYISVQYDDATYEDKNGYHIVTRIKKTAACPNWDFPSFPNEGGSLGFFN
;
A
#
# COMPACT_ATOMS: atom_id res chain seq x y z
N MET A 1 31.88 -49.58 -34.50
CA MET A 1 31.06 -48.59 -35.22
C MET A 1 30.08 -48.00 -34.22
N GLU A 2 30.48 -46.90 -33.59
CA GLU A 2 29.68 -46.20 -32.58
C GLU A 2 28.63 -45.32 -33.27
N LYS A 3 27.38 -45.39 -32.79
CA LYS A 3 26.29 -44.53 -33.23
C LYS A 3 26.12 -43.41 -32.20
N TYR A 4 26.39 -42.18 -32.59
CA TYR A 4 26.03 -41.00 -31.82
C TYR A 4 24.67 -40.49 -32.27
N VAL A 5 23.69 -40.52 -31.38
CA VAL A 5 22.38 -39.89 -31.57
C VAL A 5 22.47 -38.48 -30.99
N PHE A 6 22.54 -37.48 -31.87
CA PHE A 6 22.43 -36.07 -31.47
C PHE A 6 20.96 -35.73 -31.23
N SER A 7 20.56 -35.70 -29.97
CA SER A 7 19.26 -35.18 -29.55
C SER A 7 19.36 -33.66 -29.42
N TYR A 8 18.85 -32.92 -30.40
CA TYR A 8 18.68 -31.47 -30.32
C TYR A 8 17.58 -31.14 -29.32
N VAL A 9 17.95 -30.89 -28.06
CA VAL A 9 17.05 -30.28 -27.09
C VAL A 9 17.09 -28.77 -27.34
N SER A 10 16.10 -28.25 -28.06
CA SER A 10 15.84 -26.83 -28.16
C SER A 10 15.52 -26.29 -26.75
N LEU A 11 16.51 -25.72 -26.08
CA LEU A 11 16.33 -24.88 -24.91
C LEU A 11 15.64 -23.59 -25.36
N ILE A 12 14.31 -23.61 -25.43
CA ILE A 12 13.53 -22.38 -25.44
C ILE A 12 13.68 -21.82 -24.03
N SER A 13 14.69 -20.96 -23.85
CA SER A 13 14.84 -20.16 -22.66
C SER A 13 13.71 -19.14 -22.66
N ILE A 14 12.57 -19.54 -22.09
CA ILE A 14 11.47 -18.64 -21.77
C ILE A 14 11.97 -17.76 -20.62
N SER A 15 12.69 -16.69 -20.94
CA SER A 15 12.92 -15.60 -20.01
C SER A 15 11.62 -14.80 -19.83
N LEU A 16 10.63 -15.41 -19.18
CA LEU A 16 9.48 -14.73 -18.59
C LEU A 16 9.83 -14.42 -17.13
N LEU A 17 10.80 -13.54 -16.94
CA LEU A 17 10.80 -12.72 -15.74
C LEU A 17 10.02 -11.47 -16.12
N PRO A 18 8.75 -11.30 -15.69
CA PRO A 18 8.27 -9.95 -15.59
C PRO A 18 9.24 -9.26 -14.63
N LEU A 19 9.97 -8.27 -15.14
CA LEU A 19 10.58 -7.23 -14.33
C LEU A 19 9.63 -6.97 -13.16
N LEU A 20 10.13 -7.10 -11.92
CA LEU A 20 9.45 -6.76 -10.68
C LEU A 20 8.75 -5.40 -10.84
N SER A 21 7.54 -5.46 -11.36
CA SER A 21 6.76 -4.32 -11.79
C SER A 21 6.05 -3.84 -10.55
N TYR A 22 6.17 -2.54 -10.28
CA TYR A 22 5.34 -1.87 -9.30
C TYR A 22 3.92 -2.41 -9.36
N ALA A 23 3.48 -2.81 -8.19
CA ALA A 23 2.32 -3.61 -8.02
C ALA A 23 1.20 -2.64 -7.58
N ASP A 24 0.51 -2.04 -8.56
CA ASP A 24 -0.59 -1.13 -8.29
C ASP A 24 -1.83 -1.90 -7.79
N SER A 25 -2.69 -1.29 -6.98
CA SER A 25 -4.04 -1.80 -6.70
C SER A 25 -5.06 -0.67 -6.58
N TYR A 26 -6.32 -0.99 -6.83
CA TYR A 26 -7.42 -0.02 -6.73
C TYR A 26 -7.99 -0.01 -5.32
N MET A 27 -8.23 1.19 -4.79
CA MET A 27 -8.85 1.39 -3.49
C MET A 27 -10.36 1.21 -3.57
N PHE A 28 -10.92 0.54 -2.57
CA PHE A 28 -12.34 0.51 -2.29
C PHE A 28 -12.63 1.02 -0.88
N CYS A 29 -13.87 1.44 -0.69
CA CYS A 29 -14.42 2.05 0.51
C CYS A 29 -15.41 1.07 1.14
N VAL A 30 -15.31 0.86 2.44
CA VAL A 30 -16.15 -0.09 3.18
C VAL A 30 -16.98 0.66 4.20
N ASN A 31 -18.27 0.32 4.27
CA ASN A 31 -19.18 0.80 5.29
C ASN A 31 -18.79 0.21 6.65
N SER A 32 -18.55 1.05 7.66
CA SER A 32 -18.15 0.62 9.01
C SER A 32 -19.25 -0.13 9.76
N ASP A 33 -20.51 0.06 9.38
CA ASP A 33 -21.65 -0.58 10.02
C ASP A 33 -22.00 -1.93 9.34
N ASN A 34 -21.54 -2.13 8.10
CA ASN A 34 -21.76 -3.36 7.32
C ASN A 34 -20.63 -3.60 6.31
N HIS A 35 -19.71 -4.51 6.60
CA HIS A 35 -18.55 -4.77 5.75
C HIS A 35 -18.87 -5.38 4.38
N PHE A 36 -20.09 -5.88 4.17
CA PHE A 36 -20.54 -6.36 2.86
C PHE A 36 -20.99 -5.21 1.93
N ASP A 37 -21.27 -4.03 2.49
CA ASP A 37 -21.55 -2.81 1.73
C ASP A 37 -20.22 -2.07 1.45
N TRP A 38 -19.66 -2.35 0.29
CA TRP A 38 -18.44 -1.72 -0.19
C TRP A 38 -18.63 -1.15 -1.60
N LYS A 39 -17.87 -0.11 -1.91
CA LYS A 39 -17.90 0.60 -3.20
C LYS A 39 -16.48 0.93 -3.62
N TRP A 40 -16.21 0.91 -4.92
CA TRP A 40 -14.94 1.43 -5.44
C TRP A 40 -14.80 2.91 -5.10
N ALA A 41 -13.59 3.32 -4.71
CA ALA A 41 -13.33 4.72 -4.42
C ALA A 41 -13.45 5.56 -5.71
N PRO A 42 -14.14 6.71 -5.67
CA PRO A 42 -14.28 7.55 -6.85
C PRO A 42 -12.91 8.15 -7.25
N PRO A 43 -12.70 8.47 -8.53
CA PRO A 43 -11.48 9.14 -8.98
C PRO A 43 -11.34 10.51 -8.29
N ILE A 44 -10.09 10.94 -8.07
CA ILE A 44 -9.80 12.25 -7.46
C ILE A 44 -9.91 13.34 -8.54
N PRO A 45 -10.76 14.37 -8.35
CA PRO A 45 -10.83 15.51 -9.27
C PRO A 45 -9.47 16.20 -9.42
N LEU A 46 -9.19 16.75 -10.61
CA LEU A 46 -7.89 17.34 -10.92
C LEU A 46 -7.48 18.46 -9.95
N GLU A 47 -8.41 19.33 -9.58
CA GLU A 47 -8.17 20.42 -8.63
C GLU A 47 -7.70 19.89 -7.27
N GLU A 48 -8.39 18.87 -6.74
CA GLU A 48 -8.06 18.25 -5.47
C GLU A 48 -6.75 17.46 -5.53
N TYR A 49 -6.49 16.77 -6.63
CA TYR A 49 -5.22 16.10 -6.88
C TYR A 49 -4.06 17.10 -6.80
N ASN A 50 -4.22 18.29 -7.39
CA ASN A 50 -3.22 19.36 -7.33
C ASN A 50 -3.06 19.93 -5.90
N HIS A 51 -4.15 19.97 -5.11
CA HIS A 51 -4.13 20.44 -3.72
C HIS A 51 -3.49 19.44 -2.75
N TRP A 52 -3.33 18.18 -3.14
CA TRP A 52 -2.62 17.20 -2.32
C TRP A 52 -1.11 17.45 -2.26
N GLY A 53 -0.62 18.46 -2.99
CA GLY A 53 0.76 18.95 -3.06
C GLY A 53 1.40 18.55 -4.39
N PHE A 54 2.18 19.46 -5.00
CA PHE A 54 3.04 19.15 -6.15
C PHE A 54 3.82 17.86 -5.85
N GLY A 55 3.43 16.77 -6.50
CA GLY A 55 4.00 15.44 -6.26
C GLY A 55 3.49 14.77 -4.99
N ASN A 56 2.28 14.20 -5.04
CA ASN A 56 2.01 12.97 -4.29
C ASN A 56 2.34 11.79 -5.21
N PRO A 57 3.64 11.41 -5.39
CA PRO A 57 4.02 10.39 -6.38
C PRO A 57 3.47 8.99 -6.06
N TYR A 58 2.74 8.81 -4.94
CA TYR A 58 2.30 7.52 -4.42
C TYR A 58 0.91 7.09 -4.90
N ILE A 59 0.14 8.04 -5.47
CA ILE A 59 -1.20 7.78 -6.00
C ILE A 59 -1.21 8.36 -7.41
N PRO A 60 -0.93 7.56 -8.45
CA PRO A 60 -1.07 8.03 -9.82
C PRO A 60 -2.52 8.47 -10.09
N ARG A 61 -2.69 9.54 -10.88
CA ARG A 61 -4.00 9.94 -11.39
C ARG A 61 -4.57 8.82 -12.26
N ASP A 62 -5.80 8.41 -11.97
CA ASP A 62 -6.53 7.41 -12.73
C ASP A 62 -8.01 7.83 -12.78
N GLU A 63 -8.62 7.73 -13.95
CA GLU A 63 -10.03 8.10 -14.18
C GLU A 63 -11.00 7.01 -13.70
N LYS A 64 -10.50 5.78 -13.49
CA LYS A 64 -11.32 4.63 -13.04
C LYS A 64 -11.51 4.58 -11.52
N GLY A 65 -10.72 5.33 -10.76
CA GLY A 65 -10.74 5.32 -9.30
C GLY A 65 -9.40 5.70 -8.70
N ILE A 66 -9.18 5.36 -7.43
CA ILE A 66 -7.93 5.65 -6.73
C ILE A 66 -7.01 4.45 -6.86
N ARG A 67 -5.95 4.60 -7.66
CA ARG A 67 -4.90 3.59 -7.82
C ARG A 67 -3.75 3.92 -6.87
N ILE A 68 -3.38 2.98 -6.01
CA ILE A 68 -2.28 3.11 -5.07
C ILE A 68 -1.13 2.26 -5.59
N SER A 69 0.04 2.88 -5.72
CA SER A 69 1.25 2.17 -6.12
C SER A 69 1.92 1.53 -4.91
N GLY A 70 2.27 0.25 -5.00
CA GLY A 70 2.92 -0.47 -3.92
C GLY A 70 3.51 -1.81 -4.37
N SER A 71 3.72 -2.69 -3.40
CA SER A 71 4.05 -4.09 -3.62
C SER A 71 3.15 -4.97 -2.76
N LEU A 72 2.86 -6.18 -3.24
CA LEU A 72 2.20 -7.20 -2.42
C LEU A 72 3.16 -7.60 -1.29
N ASP A 73 2.65 -7.66 -0.08
CA ASP A 73 3.31 -8.21 1.11
C ASP A 73 2.23 -8.80 2.04
N PHE A 74 2.62 -9.25 3.22
CA PHE A 74 1.71 -9.81 4.22
C PHE A 74 1.93 -9.15 5.57
N ASN A 75 0.86 -9.03 6.35
CA ASN A 75 0.95 -8.61 7.75
C ASN A 75 1.19 -9.82 8.68
N LYS A 76 1.30 -9.56 9.98
CA LYS A 76 1.50 -10.59 11.02
C LYS A 76 0.45 -11.71 11.06
N ASN A 77 -0.74 -11.46 10.51
CA ASN A 77 -1.83 -12.42 10.44
C ASN A 77 -1.89 -13.13 9.08
N THR A 78 -0.82 -13.06 8.27
CA THR A 78 -0.76 -13.60 6.89
C THR A 78 -1.82 -13.01 5.95
N HIS A 79 -2.39 -11.86 6.31
CA HIS A 79 -3.36 -11.17 5.49
C HIS A 79 -2.63 -10.35 4.41
N PRO A 80 -3.06 -10.40 3.12
CA PRO A 80 -2.47 -9.60 2.06
C PRO A 80 -2.49 -8.11 2.38
N VAL A 81 -1.37 -7.44 2.17
CA VAL A 81 -1.30 -5.98 2.24
C VAL A 81 -0.61 -5.45 0.99
N LEU A 82 -1.07 -4.29 0.56
CA LEU A 82 -0.35 -3.47 -0.39
C LEU A 82 0.59 -2.56 0.41
N HIS A 83 1.88 -2.85 0.38
CA HIS A 83 2.89 -1.96 0.93
C HIS A 83 3.06 -0.75 0.02
N ALA A 84 2.40 0.35 0.35
CA ALA A 84 2.37 1.56 -0.46
C ALA A 84 3.78 2.13 -0.63
N ASN A 85 4.15 2.45 -1.87
CA ASN A 85 5.46 3.00 -2.21
C ASN A 85 5.50 4.50 -1.92
N VAL A 86 5.40 4.86 -0.64
CA VAL A 86 5.59 6.23 -0.14
C VAL A 86 7.08 6.57 -0.05
N ASN A 87 7.51 7.83 -0.08
CA ASN A 87 8.93 8.21 0.04
C ASN A 87 9.41 7.85 1.44
N LYS A 88 9.98 6.64 1.55
CA LYS A 88 10.39 6.00 2.78
C LYS A 88 11.47 6.78 3.52
N GLU A 89 12.21 7.69 2.87
CA GLU A 89 13.36 8.36 3.46
C GLU A 89 13.01 9.52 4.39
N ASN A 90 11.75 10.00 4.40
CA ASN A 90 11.31 11.08 5.31
C ASN A 90 9.79 11.01 5.59
N PHE A 91 9.24 9.80 5.68
CA PHE A 91 7.82 9.61 5.96
C PHE A 91 7.59 9.51 7.46
N SER A 92 7.38 10.65 8.12
CA SER A 92 7.08 10.65 9.55
C SER A 92 5.73 10.02 9.86
N LYS A 93 5.53 9.57 11.09
CA LYS A 93 4.22 9.11 11.61
C LYS A 93 3.07 10.07 11.29
N PHE A 94 3.29 11.39 11.37
CA PHE A 94 2.29 12.40 11.03
C PHE A 94 1.95 12.40 9.54
N ARG A 95 2.95 12.29 8.65
CA ARG A 95 2.73 12.21 7.20
C ARG A 95 2.01 10.91 6.82
N ALA A 96 2.34 9.81 7.48
CA ALA A 96 1.66 8.53 7.32
C ALA A 96 0.20 8.60 7.73
N LYS A 97 -0.10 9.19 8.89
CA LYS A 97 -1.48 9.44 9.30
C LYS A 97 -2.21 10.33 8.31
N SER A 98 -1.60 11.44 7.89
CA SER A 98 -2.19 12.38 6.93
C SER A 98 -2.50 11.71 5.58
N PHE A 99 -1.62 10.82 5.11
CA PHE A 99 -1.87 10.01 3.92
C PHE A 99 -3.11 9.12 4.07
N CYS A 100 -3.19 8.35 5.16
CA CYS A 100 -4.36 7.49 5.42
C CYS A 100 -5.65 8.31 5.62
N ASP A 101 -5.58 9.45 6.31
CA ASP A 101 -6.74 10.34 6.51
C ASP A 101 -7.24 10.91 5.18
N LYS A 102 -6.32 11.28 4.27
CA LYS A 102 -6.65 11.76 2.92
C LYS A 102 -7.37 10.68 2.11
N LEU A 103 -6.90 9.43 2.16
CA LEU A 103 -7.58 8.30 1.52
C LEU A 103 -8.97 8.05 2.11
N LYS A 104 -9.08 8.02 3.44
CA LYS A 104 -10.37 7.91 4.14
C LYS A 104 -11.34 9.02 3.74
N LYS A 105 -10.86 10.26 3.62
CA LYS A 105 -11.67 11.40 3.20
C LYS A 105 -12.29 11.21 1.81
N GLN A 106 -11.62 10.49 0.90
CA GLN A 106 -12.20 10.15 -0.40
C GLN A 106 -13.40 9.23 -0.26
N CYS A 107 -13.32 8.25 0.65
CA CYS A 107 -14.43 7.33 0.92
C CYS A 107 -15.61 8.01 1.61
N LEU A 108 -15.35 8.97 2.50
CA LEU A 108 -16.41 9.74 3.16
C LEU A 108 -17.28 10.56 2.19
N LYS A 109 -16.83 10.80 0.95
CA LYS A 109 -17.65 11.42 -0.11
C LYS A 109 -18.79 10.53 -0.60
N LEU A 110 -18.68 9.22 -0.42
CA LEU A 110 -19.75 8.25 -0.73
C LEU A 110 -20.81 8.18 0.38
N GLY A 111 -20.52 8.76 1.54
CA GLY A 111 -21.34 8.73 2.75
C GLY A 111 -20.45 8.61 4.00
N SER A 112 -20.90 9.17 5.13
CA SER A 112 -20.14 9.17 6.39
C SER A 112 -19.86 7.76 6.92
N GLN A 113 -20.69 6.79 6.56
CA GLN A 113 -20.55 5.38 6.93
C GLN A 113 -19.39 4.69 6.21
N TYR A 114 -18.98 5.16 5.02
CA TYR A 114 -17.85 4.59 4.28
C TYR A 114 -16.50 5.09 4.84
N SER A 115 -16.22 4.72 6.09
CA SER A 115 -15.12 5.28 6.87
C SER A 115 -13.86 4.38 6.92
N LEU A 116 -13.92 3.22 6.27
CA LEU A 116 -12.86 2.21 6.19
C LEU A 116 -12.37 2.05 4.75
N ILE A 117 -11.10 1.70 4.58
CA ILE A 117 -10.47 1.56 3.26
C ILE A 117 -9.80 0.20 3.07
N GLY A 118 -9.82 -0.29 1.85
CA GLY A 118 -9.12 -1.50 1.42
C GLY A 118 -8.64 -1.38 -0.02
N VAL A 119 -7.89 -2.38 -0.50
CA VAL A 119 -7.40 -2.45 -1.88
C VAL A 119 -7.63 -3.82 -2.50
N ALA A 120 -7.87 -3.84 -3.80
CA ALA A 120 -8.03 -5.07 -4.57
C ALA A 120 -7.64 -4.84 -6.03
N LYS A 121 -7.57 -5.95 -6.79
CA LYS A 121 -7.17 -6.02 -8.19
C LYS A 121 -5.70 -5.69 -8.44
N LEU A 122 -5.24 -6.13 -9.63
CA LEU A 122 -3.86 -6.05 -10.10
C LEU A 122 -2.92 -6.82 -9.16
N SER A 123 -2.33 -6.16 -8.17
CA SER A 123 -1.28 -6.74 -7.34
C SER A 123 -1.76 -7.47 -6.10
N ILE A 124 -2.93 -7.09 -5.60
CA ILE A 124 -3.77 -8.00 -4.86
C ILE A 124 -4.59 -8.78 -5.91
N PRO A 125 -4.51 -10.12 -5.96
CA PRO A 125 -5.26 -10.94 -6.91
C PRO A 125 -6.73 -10.51 -6.96
N ALA A 126 -7.36 -10.45 -8.15
CA ALA A 126 -8.68 -9.83 -8.32
C ALA A 126 -9.81 -10.46 -7.48
N PHE A 127 -9.65 -11.71 -7.03
CA PHE A 127 -10.58 -12.41 -6.14
C PHE A 127 -10.25 -12.22 -4.65
N SER A 128 -9.22 -11.45 -4.34
CA SER A 128 -8.70 -11.17 -3.02
C SER A 128 -8.75 -9.67 -2.74
N TRP A 129 -8.72 -9.33 -1.46
CA TRP A 129 -8.63 -7.98 -0.94
C TRP A 129 -7.46 -7.90 0.03
N GLY A 130 -6.97 -6.70 0.26
CA GLY A 130 -5.88 -6.44 1.18
C GLY A 130 -6.02 -5.09 1.88
N TYR A 131 -5.18 -4.88 2.89
CA TYR A 131 -5.05 -3.57 3.53
C TYR A 131 -4.00 -2.71 2.82
N ILE A 132 -4.13 -1.40 2.98
CA ILE A 132 -3.09 -0.45 2.56
C ILE A 132 -2.11 -0.32 3.72
N SER A 133 -0.87 -0.79 3.55
CA SER A 133 0.21 -0.66 4.53
C SER A 133 1.13 0.51 4.17
N VAL A 134 1.57 1.26 5.16
CA VAL A 134 2.57 2.33 5.03
C VAL A 134 3.74 2.09 5.97
N GLN A 135 4.95 2.36 5.51
CA GLN A 135 6.16 2.42 6.34
C GLN A 135 6.42 3.87 6.76
N TYR A 136 6.74 4.11 8.02
CA TYR A 136 7.05 5.44 8.54
C TYR A 136 8.16 5.41 9.60
N ASP A 137 8.81 6.56 9.77
CA ASP A 137 9.78 6.78 10.84
C ASP A 137 9.07 7.23 12.13
N ASP A 138 9.31 6.50 13.20
CA ASP A 138 8.96 6.87 14.57
C ASP A 138 10.22 7.39 15.25
N ALA A 139 10.31 8.71 15.42
CA ALA A 139 11.45 9.37 16.03
C ALA A 139 11.20 9.57 17.52
N THR A 140 12.10 9.06 18.37
CA THR A 140 12.14 9.38 19.79
C THR A 140 13.29 10.35 20.07
N TYR A 141 13.02 11.29 20.97
CA TYR A 141 13.98 12.30 21.40
C TYR A 141 14.36 11.98 22.85
N GLU A 142 15.65 11.74 23.09
CA GLU A 142 16.19 11.57 24.43
C GLU A 142 17.28 12.60 24.69
N ASP A 143 17.17 13.29 25.82
CA ASP A 143 18.21 14.20 26.27
C ASP A 143 19.18 13.43 27.18
N LYS A 144 20.43 13.27 26.74
CA LYS A 144 21.49 12.63 27.52
C LYS A 144 22.70 13.56 27.61
N ASN A 145 23.07 13.93 28.84
CA ASN A 145 24.27 14.72 29.14
C ASN A 145 24.39 16.02 28.32
N GLY A 146 23.28 16.72 28.07
CA GLY A 146 23.27 17.97 27.29
C GLY A 146 23.24 17.79 25.76
N TYR A 147 23.12 16.55 25.26
CA TYR A 147 22.93 16.26 23.84
C TYR A 147 21.52 15.73 23.57
N HIS A 148 20.91 16.20 22.48
CA HIS A 148 19.65 15.66 21.94
C HIS A 148 19.96 14.47 21.03
N ILE A 149 19.61 13.26 21.47
CA ILE A 149 19.74 12.04 20.66
C ILE A 149 18.41 11.79 19.96
N VAL A 150 18.44 11.71 18.63
CA VAL A 150 17.28 11.35 17.80
C VAL A 150 17.43 9.90 17.36
N THR A 151 16.60 9.02 17.91
CA THR A 151 16.53 7.63 17.46
C THR A 151 15.37 7.49 16.48
N ARG A 152 15.62 7.03 15.26
CA ARG A 152 14.58 6.77 14.25
C ARG A 152 14.39 5.26 14.09
N ILE A 153 13.19 4.78 14.34
CA ILE A 153 12.81 3.38 14.14
C ILE A 153 11.79 3.33 13.01
N LYS A 154 12.07 2.51 11.99
CA LYS A 154 11.09 2.23 10.94
C LYS A 154 9.99 1.34 11.47
N LYS A 155 8.75 1.77 11.33
CA LYS A 155 7.54 1.02 11.67
C LYS A 155 6.64 0.89 10.45
N THR A 156 5.78 -0.11 10.45
CA THR A 156 4.71 -0.27 9.47
C THR A 156 3.36 -0.25 10.16
N ALA A 157 2.33 0.26 9.49
CA ALA A 157 0.95 0.23 9.96
C ALA A 157 0.00 0.15 8.76
N ALA A 158 -1.18 -0.42 8.96
CA ALA A 158 -2.25 -0.34 7.98
C ALA A 158 -3.00 0.99 8.10
N CYS A 159 -3.49 1.53 7.00
CA CYS A 159 -4.52 2.55 7.06
C CYS A 159 -5.84 1.98 7.62
N PRO A 160 -6.76 2.83 8.13
CA PRO A 160 -8.00 2.39 8.76
C PRO A 160 -8.81 1.38 7.93
N ASN A 161 -9.03 0.20 8.48
CA ASN A 161 -9.82 -0.89 7.89
C ASN A 161 -10.65 -1.57 9.00
N TRP A 162 -11.38 -2.63 8.66
CA TRP A 162 -12.32 -3.26 9.58
C TRP A 162 -11.68 -4.00 10.75
N ASP A 163 -10.45 -4.48 10.60
CA ASP A 163 -9.71 -5.13 11.68
C ASP A 163 -8.84 -4.12 12.46
N PHE A 164 -8.49 -3.00 11.81
CA PHE A 164 -7.67 -1.94 12.38
C PHE A 164 -8.28 -0.56 12.11
N PRO A 165 -9.27 -0.10 12.91
CA PRO A 165 -10.07 1.09 12.60
C PRO A 165 -9.35 2.43 12.84
N SER A 166 -8.19 2.41 13.50
CA SER A 166 -7.41 3.60 13.85
C SER A 166 -5.94 3.46 13.45
N PHE A 167 -5.30 4.60 13.18
CA PHE A 167 -3.88 4.69 12.86
C PHE A 167 -3.12 5.40 14.00
N PRO A 168 -1.89 4.96 14.36
CA PRO A 168 -1.20 3.76 13.87
C PRO A 168 -1.76 2.47 14.48
N ASN A 169 -1.43 1.33 13.88
CA ASN A 169 -1.81 0.00 14.33
C ASN A 169 -0.77 -1.05 13.90
N GLU A 170 -0.97 -2.30 14.31
CA GLU A 170 -0.07 -3.42 14.01
C GLU A 170 -0.45 -4.19 12.73
N GLY A 171 -1.33 -3.63 11.89
CA GLY A 171 -1.80 -4.26 10.65
C GLY A 171 -0.86 -4.06 9.45
N GLY A 172 0.27 -3.38 9.64
CA GLY A 172 1.26 -3.10 8.59
C GLY A 172 1.99 -4.34 8.09
N SER A 173 2.74 -4.18 6.99
CA SER A 173 3.48 -5.29 6.38
C SER A 173 4.70 -5.73 7.20
N LEU A 174 5.06 -7.00 7.06
CA LEU A 174 6.22 -7.63 7.69
C LEU A 174 7.54 -7.30 6.97
N GLY A 175 7.47 -6.80 5.73
CA GLY A 175 8.63 -6.34 4.97
C GLY A 175 9.35 -7.46 4.21
N PHE A 176 8.67 -8.55 3.85
CA PHE A 176 9.30 -9.70 3.17
C PHE A 176 9.79 -9.38 1.75
N PHE A 177 9.25 -8.34 1.13
CA PHE A 177 9.49 -7.98 -0.28
C PHE A 177 10.08 -6.57 -0.45
N ASN A 178 10.75 -6.03 0.58
CA ASN A 178 11.42 -4.72 0.53
C ASN A 178 12.87 -4.81 0.08
#